data_AF-A0AAU9X904-F1
#
_entry.id   AF-A0AAU9X904-F1
#
_cell.length_a   1.000
_cell.length_b   1.000
_cell.length_c   1.000
_cell.angle_alpha   90.00
_cell.angle_beta   90.00
_cell.angle_gamma   90.00
#
_symmetry.space_group_name_H-M   'P 1'
#
loop_
_entity.id
_entity.type
_entity.pdbx_description
1 polymer ?
#
loop_
_entity_poly.entity_id
_entity_poly.type
_entity_poly.pdbx_seq_one_letter_code
_entity_poly.pdbx_strand_id
1 'polypeptide(L)'
;MENIEVARFMLQEREHLWCDVNWVIVSRFLNIFLFLEPSGILDPTDEVHLFCILLVYIPLINNAINQFISQGNNHPVSTKCNFSPNQLWIQGMLHFRNSRYKAVTDVTARKTVNLFNHYGIDEEGPVPDMQSDYAVSVPDTITTLSHNQELSLQEARDAAFQTGDHDGIIAYQV
;
A
#
# COMPACT_ATOMS: atom_id res chain seq x y z
N MET A 1 -31.44 -7.51 -11.88
CA MET A 1 -31.53 -6.52 -10.78
C MET A 1 -30.39 -6.76 -9.79
N GLU A 2 -30.15 -8.02 -9.39
CA GLU A 2 -29.00 -8.49 -8.57
C GLU A 2 -27.61 -7.97 -9.00
N ASN A 3 -27.25 -8.03 -10.30
CA ASN A 3 -25.90 -7.64 -10.75
C ASN A 3 -25.58 -6.15 -10.60
N ILE A 4 -26.58 -5.27 -10.61
CA ILE A 4 -26.37 -3.82 -10.48
C ILE A 4 -26.20 -3.45 -9.00
N GLU A 5 -26.92 -4.10 -8.10
CA GLU A 5 -26.77 -3.90 -6.66
C GLU A 5 -25.44 -4.46 -6.14
N VAL A 6 -25.01 -5.64 -6.63
CA VAL A 6 -23.70 -6.21 -6.29
C VAL A 6 -22.56 -5.29 -6.77
N ALA A 7 -22.64 -4.76 -8.00
CA ALA A 7 -21.64 -3.83 -8.51
C ALA A 7 -21.59 -2.52 -7.70
N ARG A 8 -22.75 -2.00 -7.26
CA ARG A 8 -22.84 -0.81 -6.40
C ARG A 8 -22.23 -1.06 -5.02
N PHE A 9 -22.50 -2.21 -4.42
CA PHE A 9 -21.92 -2.58 -3.13
C PHE A 9 -20.39 -2.69 -3.20
N MET A 10 -19.86 -3.35 -4.24
CA MET A 10 -18.41 -3.46 -4.47
C MET A 10 -17.73 -2.11 -4.70
N LEU A 11 -18.38 -1.21 -5.44
CA LEU A 11 -17.88 0.15 -5.63
C LEU A 11 -17.83 0.92 -4.31
N GLN A 12 -18.89 0.83 -3.52
CA GLN A 12 -18.98 1.51 -2.23
C GLN A 12 -17.94 0.98 -1.22
N GLU A 13 -17.70 -0.32 -1.13
CA GLU A 13 -16.65 -0.87 -0.26
C GLU A 13 -15.25 -0.40 -0.67
N ARG A 14 -14.96 -0.37 -1.98
CA ARG A 14 -13.68 0.15 -2.50
C ARG A 14 -13.51 1.64 -2.18
N GLU A 15 -14.58 2.42 -2.26
CA GLU A 15 -14.59 3.84 -1.91
C GLU A 15 -14.36 4.06 -0.41
N HIS A 16 -15.05 3.30 0.47
CA HIS A 16 -14.82 3.38 1.91
C HIS A 16 -13.39 2.98 2.30
N LEU A 17 -12.85 1.91 1.73
CA LEU A 17 -11.47 1.50 1.96
C LEU A 17 -10.49 2.60 1.54
N TRP A 18 -10.72 3.23 0.39
CA TRP A 18 -9.92 4.37 -0.06
C TRP A 18 -10.05 5.58 0.87
N CYS A 19 -11.25 5.90 1.35
CA CYS A 19 -11.46 6.96 2.32
C CYS A 19 -10.70 6.69 3.62
N ASP A 20 -10.71 5.45 4.13
CA ASP A 20 -10.01 5.07 5.35
C ASP A 20 -8.49 5.13 5.18
N VAL A 21 -7.97 4.63 4.04
CA VAL A 21 -6.54 4.74 3.70
C VAL A 21 -6.11 6.20 3.58
N ASN A 22 -6.90 7.01 2.89
CA ASN A 22 -6.62 8.43 2.73
C ASN A 22 -6.63 9.15 4.09
N TRP A 23 -7.60 8.82 4.95
CA TRP A 23 -7.70 9.42 6.27
C TRP A 23 -6.56 9.00 7.20
N VAL A 24 -6.19 7.72 7.25
CA VAL A 24 -5.22 7.20 8.23
C VAL A 24 -3.78 7.39 7.76
N ILE A 25 -3.52 7.17 6.47
CA ILE A 25 -2.16 7.09 5.94
C ILE A 25 -1.80 8.41 5.25
N VAL A 26 -2.60 8.84 4.28
CA VAL A 26 -2.28 10.03 3.46
C VAL A 26 -2.31 11.29 4.30
N SER A 27 -3.32 11.48 5.16
CA SER A 27 -3.39 12.66 6.02
C SER A 27 -2.18 12.79 6.95
N ARG A 28 -1.67 11.66 7.48
CA ARG A 28 -0.51 11.63 8.38
C ARG A 28 0.73 12.16 7.68
N PHE A 29 1.07 11.61 6.52
CA PHE A 29 2.26 12.04 5.77
C PHE A 29 2.10 13.43 5.19
N LEU A 30 0.90 13.80 4.74
CA LEU A 30 0.61 15.17 4.28
C LEU A 30 0.86 16.20 5.39
N ASN A 31 0.41 15.92 6.62
CA ASN A 31 0.66 16.80 7.76
C ASN A 31 2.17 16.93 8.07
N ILE A 32 2.95 15.86 7.90
CA ILE A 32 4.41 15.91 8.06
C ILE A 32 5.03 16.81 6.98
N PHE A 33 4.66 16.65 5.71
CA PHE A 33 5.18 17.50 4.63
C PHE A 33 4.80 18.97 4.80
N LEU A 34 3.55 19.24 5.21
CA LEU A 34 3.08 20.60 5.52
C LEU A 34 3.79 21.22 6.73
N PHE A 35 4.34 20.42 7.63
CA PHE A 35 5.19 20.90 8.72
C PHE A 35 6.64 21.17 8.25
N LEU A 36 7.16 20.35 7.34
CA LEU A 36 8.54 20.46 6.85
C LEU A 36 8.74 21.64 5.89
N GLU A 37 7.74 22.01 5.09
CA GLU A 37 7.82 23.12 4.13
C GLU A 37 8.11 24.49 4.82
N PRO A 38 7.35 24.93 5.85
CA PRO A 38 7.64 26.20 6.54
C PRO A 38 8.95 26.21 7.32
N SER A 39 9.45 25.05 7.73
CA SER A 39 10.74 24.94 8.44
C SER A 39 11.97 25.09 7.54
N GLY A 40 11.78 25.18 6.22
CA GLY A 40 12.88 25.28 5.24
C GLY A 40 13.67 23.98 5.08
N ILE A 41 13.13 22.87 5.61
CA ILE A 41 13.73 21.55 5.57
C ILE A 41 13.34 20.83 4.25
N LEU A 42 12.14 21.09 3.75
CA LEU A 42 11.66 20.64 2.44
C LEU A 42 11.49 21.85 1.52
N ASP A 43 12.18 21.85 0.38
CA ASP A 43 11.92 22.77 -0.72
C ASP A 43 11.20 22.00 -1.84
N PRO A 44 9.92 22.29 -2.13
CA PRO A 44 9.18 21.61 -3.19
C PRO A 44 9.66 22.00 -4.60
N THR A 45 10.51 23.02 -4.72
CA THR A 45 11.10 23.46 -5.99
C THR A 45 12.45 22.81 -6.31
N ASP A 46 13.07 22.13 -5.33
CA ASP A 46 14.33 21.40 -5.50
C ASP A 46 14.08 19.90 -5.78
N GLU A 47 14.49 19.44 -6.97
CA GLU A 47 14.39 18.05 -7.39
C GLU A 47 15.16 17.08 -6.47
N VAL A 48 16.26 17.51 -5.85
CA VAL A 48 17.05 16.68 -4.93
C VAL A 48 16.28 16.45 -3.63
N HIS A 49 15.62 17.48 -3.10
CA HIS A 49 14.81 17.36 -1.90
C HIS A 49 13.58 16.46 -2.15
N LEU A 50 12.95 16.57 -3.32
CA LEU A 50 11.88 15.67 -3.74
C LEU A 50 12.35 14.21 -3.85
N PHE A 51 13.54 13.97 -4.41
CA PHE A 51 14.13 12.64 -4.49
C PHE A 51 14.44 12.05 -3.10
N CYS A 52 15.03 12.84 -2.22
CA CYS A 52 15.33 12.42 -0.84
C CYS A 52 14.05 12.07 -0.06
N ILE A 53 12.99 12.88 -0.19
CA ILE A 53 11.68 12.52 0.38
C ILE A 53 11.17 11.21 -0.19
N LEU A 54 11.21 11.04 -1.50
CA LEU A 54 10.70 9.83 -2.13
C LEU A 54 11.44 8.59 -1.60
N LEU A 55 12.76 8.68 -1.44
CA LEU A 55 13.61 7.60 -0.96
C LEU A 55 13.34 7.22 0.50
N VAL A 56 13.07 8.20 1.36
CA VAL A 56 12.79 7.98 2.80
C VAL A 56 11.32 7.59 3.04
N TYR A 57 10.38 8.29 2.41
CA TYR A 57 8.96 8.16 2.73
C TYR A 57 8.25 7.02 1.99
N ILE A 58 8.70 6.56 0.82
CA ILE A 58 8.14 5.34 0.19
C ILE A 58 8.17 4.14 1.15
N PRO A 59 9.31 3.75 1.74
CA PRO A 59 9.35 2.62 2.66
C PRO A 59 8.51 2.84 3.93
N LEU A 60 8.44 4.08 4.44
CA LEU A 60 7.57 4.43 5.58
C LEU A 60 6.09 4.24 5.24
N ILE A 61 5.66 4.72 4.07
CA ILE A 61 4.28 4.60 3.59
C ILE A 61 3.93 3.13 3.41
N ASN A 62 4.80 2.34 2.77
CA ASN A 62 4.58 0.90 2.59
C ASN A 62 4.47 0.17 3.93
N ASN A 63 5.32 0.52 4.90
CA ASN A 63 5.22 -0.04 6.25
C ASN A 63 3.89 0.37 6.93
N ALA A 64 3.48 1.63 6.81
CA ALA A 64 2.21 2.11 7.36
C ALA A 64 1.00 1.41 6.74
N ILE A 65 1.02 1.16 5.42
CA ILE A 65 0.01 0.37 4.71
C ILE A 65 -0.02 -1.06 5.24
N ASN A 66 1.14 -1.70 5.39
CA ASN A 66 1.22 -3.05 5.95
C ASN A 66 0.69 -3.13 7.39
N GLN A 67 0.99 -2.12 8.21
CA GLN A 67 0.45 -2.01 9.57
C GLN A 67 -1.06 -1.80 9.57
N PHE A 68 -1.58 -0.93 8.70
CA PHE A 68 -3.01 -0.70 8.53
C PHE A 68 -3.74 -2.00 8.13
N ILE A 69 -3.21 -2.73 7.15
CA ILE A 69 -3.74 -4.03 6.74
C ILE A 69 -3.69 -5.04 7.90
N SER A 70 -2.57 -5.11 8.63
CA SER A 70 -2.42 -6.01 9.77
C SER A 70 -3.40 -5.69 10.90
N GLN A 71 -3.57 -4.41 11.25
CA GLN A 71 -4.55 -3.96 12.23
C GLN A 71 -5.97 -4.26 11.75
N GLY A 72 -6.28 -3.97 10.48
CA GLY A 72 -7.56 -4.33 9.86
C GLY A 72 -7.86 -5.82 9.95
N ASN A 73 -6.89 -6.68 9.68
CA ASN A 73 -7.09 -8.14 9.70
C ASN A 73 -7.16 -8.75 11.11
N ASN A 74 -6.56 -8.09 12.10
CA ASN A 74 -6.42 -8.60 13.47
C ASN A 74 -7.25 -7.86 14.53
N HIS A 75 -7.87 -6.72 14.20
CA HIS A 75 -8.72 -6.01 15.16
C HIS A 75 -10.01 -6.79 15.44
N PRO A 76 -10.47 -6.83 16.71
CA PRO A 76 -11.71 -7.49 17.07
C PRO A 76 -12.92 -6.70 16.54
N VAL A 77 -13.83 -7.37 15.84
CA VAL A 77 -15.08 -6.76 15.37
C VAL A 77 -16.15 -6.95 16.45
N SER A 78 -16.60 -5.86 17.05
CA SER A 78 -17.56 -5.85 18.16
C SER A 78 -18.89 -6.53 17.80
N THR A 79 -19.32 -6.41 16.54
CA THR A 79 -20.56 -7.02 16.01
C THR A 79 -20.49 -8.54 15.87
N LYS A 80 -19.30 -9.15 15.95
CA LYS A 80 -19.07 -10.60 15.78
C LYS A 80 -18.35 -11.18 17.00
N CYS A 81 -18.85 -10.89 18.20
CA CYS A 81 -18.31 -11.40 19.46
C CYS A 81 -16.83 -11.07 19.70
N ASN A 82 -16.33 -9.94 19.18
CA ASN A 82 -14.92 -9.52 19.26
C ASN A 82 -13.93 -10.47 18.57
N PHE A 83 -14.36 -11.28 17.59
CA PHE A 83 -13.41 -12.01 16.75
C PHE A 83 -12.83 -11.09 15.68
N SER A 84 -11.54 -11.28 15.39
CA SER A 84 -10.89 -10.58 14.26
C SER A 84 -11.30 -11.18 12.92
N PRO A 85 -11.22 -10.42 11.81
CA PRO A 85 -11.47 -10.94 10.47
C PRO A 85 -10.69 -12.23 10.16
N ASN A 86 -9.41 -12.28 10.55
CA ASN A 86 -8.60 -13.49 10.44
C ASN A 86 -9.18 -14.67 11.23
N GLN A 87 -9.61 -14.45 12.47
CA GLN A 87 -10.22 -15.49 13.30
C GLN A 87 -11.54 -15.99 12.71
N LEU A 88 -12.39 -15.08 12.21
CA LEU A 88 -13.64 -15.41 11.54
C LEU A 88 -13.41 -16.21 10.26
N TRP A 89 -12.40 -15.83 9.46
CA TRP A 89 -12.02 -16.55 8.25
C TRP A 89 -11.56 -17.97 8.58
N ILE A 90 -10.64 -18.14 9.54
CA ILE A 90 -10.17 -19.46 9.99
C ILE A 90 -11.34 -20.31 10.49
N GLN A 91 -12.20 -19.74 11.33
CA GLN A 91 -13.37 -20.45 11.86
C GLN A 91 -14.34 -20.87 10.75
N GLY A 92 -14.58 -20.01 9.77
CA GLY A 92 -15.41 -20.33 8.60
C GLY A 92 -14.82 -21.46 7.76
N MET A 93 -13.52 -21.40 7.46
CA MET A 93 -12.81 -22.44 6.70
C MET A 93 -12.85 -23.80 7.42
N LEU A 94 -12.70 -23.81 8.74
CA LEU A 94 -12.82 -25.03 9.54
C LEU A 94 -14.25 -25.57 9.56
N HIS A 95 -15.25 -24.70 9.74
CA HIS A 95 -16.66 -25.06 9.79
C HIS A 95 -17.14 -25.70 8.48
N PHE A 96 -16.68 -25.18 7.33
CA PHE A 96 -17.11 -25.65 6.01
C PHE A 96 -16.15 -26.64 5.35
N ARG A 97 -15.13 -27.14 6.06
CA ARG A 97 -14.07 -28.01 5.50
C ARG A 97 -14.60 -29.25 4.78
N ASN A 98 -15.69 -29.86 5.28
CA ASN A 98 -16.32 -31.05 4.69
C ASN A 98 -17.54 -30.71 3.80
N SER A 99 -17.75 -29.42 3.50
CA SER A 99 -18.82 -28.99 2.62
C SER A 99 -18.44 -29.19 1.14
N ARG A 100 -19.43 -29.11 0.25
CA ARG A 100 -19.22 -29.12 -1.21
C ARG A 100 -18.86 -27.73 -1.77
N TYR A 101 -18.54 -26.74 -0.93
CA TYR A 101 -18.20 -25.41 -1.40
C TYR A 101 -16.82 -25.41 -2.04
N LYS A 102 -16.79 -25.16 -3.35
CA LYS A 102 -15.55 -25.12 -4.14
C LYS A 102 -14.51 -24.13 -3.58
N ALA A 103 -14.97 -22.97 -3.11
CA ALA A 103 -14.11 -21.96 -2.49
C ALA A 103 -13.36 -22.48 -1.26
N VAL A 104 -13.98 -23.34 -0.44
CA VAL A 104 -13.35 -23.92 0.75
C VAL A 104 -12.42 -25.06 0.37
N THR A 105 -12.82 -25.90 -0.58
CA THR A 105 -11.98 -27.01 -1.05
C THR A 105 -10.74 -26.51 -1.78
N ASP A 106 -10.81 -25.40 -2.53
CA ASP A 106 -9.67 -24.84 -3.26
C ASP A 106 -8.60 -24.26 -2.30
N VAL A 107 -9.02 -23.71 -1.16
CA VAL A 107 -8.11 -23.19 -0.12
C VAL A 107 -7.51 -24.33 0.73
N THR A 108 -8.30 -25.36 1.06
CA THR A 108 -7.91 -26.42 2.00
C THR A 108 -7.23 -27.62 1.34
N ALA A 109 -7.59 -27.96 0.09
CA ALA A 109 -6.78 -28.86 -0.71
C ALA A 109 -5.53 -28.09 -1.12
N ARG A 110 -4.35 -28.68 -0.90
CA ARG A 110 -3.00 -28.12 -1.07
C ARG A 110 -2.63 -27.74 -2.54
N LYS A 111 -3.57 -27.19 -3.30
CA LYS A 111 -3.48 -26.65 -4.67
C LYS A 111 -3.19 -25.13 -4.68
N THR A 112 -3.06 -24.53 -3.50
CA THR A 112 -2.91 -23.09 -3.24
C THR A 112 -1.63 -22.44 -3.79
N VAL A 113 -0.68 -23.20 -4.34
CA VAL A 113 0.58 -22.64 -4.87
C VAL A 113 0.38 -21.89 -6.20
N ASN A 114 -0.77 -22.05 -6.88
CA ASN A 114 -1.01 -21.43 -8.19
C ASN A 114 -2.13 -20.37 -8.24
N LEU A 115 -2.96 -20.26 -7.20
CA LEU A 115 -4.11 -19.33 -7.26
C LEU A 115 -3.68 -17.87 -7.08
N PHE A 116 -2.66 -17.60 -6.25
CA PHE A 116 -2.15 -16.25 -6.03
C PHE A 116 -1.33 -15.70 -7.21
N ASN A 117 -0.72 -16.58 -8.02
CA ASN A 117 0.01 -16.17 -9.23
C ASN A 117 -0.89 -15.80 -10.40
N HIS A 118 -2.20 -16.09 -10.30
CA HIS A 118 -3.17 -15.81 -11.36
C HIS A 118 -3.87 -14.45 -11.18
N TYR A 119 -3.58 -13.75 -10.08
CA TYR A 119 -3.97 -12.35 -9.87
C TYR A 119 -2.71 -11.51 -10.10
N GLY A 120 -2.59 -10.94 -11.29
CA GLY A 120 -1.41 -10.20 -11.73
C GLY A 120 -1.66 -9.53 -13.07
N ILE A 121 -0.62 -8.90 -13.61
CA ILE A 121 -0.62 -8.35 -14.96
C ILE A 121 -0.96 -9.48 -15.93
N ASP A 122 -2.05 -9.33 -16.68
CA ASP A 122 -2.43 -10.25 -17.74
C ASP A 122 -1.43 -10.08 -18.89
N GLU A 123 -0.36 -10.89 -18.90
CA GLU A 123 0.68 -10.83 -19.93
C GLU A 123 0.14 -11.19 -21.34
N GLU A 124 -1.00 -11.89 -21.42
CA GLU A 124 -1.70 -12.17 -22.69
C GLU A 124 -2.86 -11.21 -22.95
N GLY A 125 -3.03 -10.19 -22.10
CA GLY A 125 -4.03 -9.16 -22.26
C GLY A 125 -3.77 -8.32 -23.52
N PRO A 126 -4.82 -7.84 -24.21
CA PRO A 126 -4.63 -6.94 -25.34
C PRO A 126 -3.89 -5.68 -24.85
N VAL A 127 -2.72 -5.43 -25.41
CA VAL A 127 -1.98 -4.18 -25.18
C VAL A 127 -2.90 -3.04 -25.62
N PRO A 128 -3.26 -2.10 -24.74
CA PRO A 128 -4.05 -0.94 -25.14
C PRO A 128 -3.34 -0.22 -26.29
N ASP A 129 -4.07 0.06 -27.37
CA ASP A 129 -3.52 0.89 -28.45
C ASP A 129 -3.01 2.19 -27.84
N MET A 130 -1.77 2.56 -28.18
CA MET A 130 -1.09 3.72 -27.63
C MET A 130 -1.87 4.98 -28.03
N GLN A 131 -2.71 5.49 -27.12
CA GLN A 131 -3.49 6.70 -27.36
C GLN A 131 -2.54 7.91 -27.33
N SER A 132 -2.10 8.36 -28.50
CA SER A 132 -1.22 9.52 -28.65
C SER A 132 -1.84 10.84 -28.18
N ASP A 133 -3.17 10.86 -28.06
CA ASP A 133 -3.96 12.07 -27.75
C ASP A 133 -3.71 12.59 -26.32
N TYR A 134 -3.07 11.79 -25.46
CA TYR A 134 -2.70 12.15 -24.08
C TYR A 134 -1.19 12.00 -23.81
N ALA A 135 -0.34 12.08 -24.84
CA ALA A 135 1.11 11.99 -24.65
C ALA A 135 1.63 13.17 -23.79
N VAL A 136 1.80 12.93 -22.49
CA VAL A 136 2.43 13.86 -21.56
C VAL A 136 3.94 13.73 -21.72
N SER A 137 4.60 14.78 -22.25
CA SER A 137 6.07 14.87 -22.25
C SER A 137 6.53 15.12 -20.82
N VAL A 138 6.95 14.06 -20.12
CA VAL A 138 7.61 14.19 -18.83
C VAL A 138 9.05 14.67 -19.09
N PRO A 139 9.49 15.80 -18.51
CA PRO A 139 10.88 16.23 -18.62
C PRO A 139 11.81 15.18 -18.02
N ASP A 140 12.97 14.97 -18.63
CA ASP A 140 14.03 14.16 -18.03
C ASP A 140 14.47 14.82 -16.71
N THR A 141 14.40 14.07 -15.61
CA THR A 141 14.88 14.53 -14.30
C THR A 141 16.40 14.71 -14.34
N ILE A 142 16.88 15.85 -13.84
CA ILE A 142 18.30 16.26 -13.98
C ILE A 142 19.21 15.47 -13.03
N THR A 143 18.64 14.84 -12.00
CA THR A 143 19.40 14.12 -10.98
C THR A 143 19.83 12.73 -11.44
N THR A 144 20.90 12.65 -12.24
CA THR A 144 21.70 11.42 -12.34
C THR A 144 22.55 11.28 -11.08
N LEU A 145 21.98 10.71 -10.02
CA LEU A 145 22.77 10.39 -8.82
C LEU A 145 23.81 9.32 -9.17
N SER A 146 25.03 9.48 -8.68
CA SER A 146 26.06 8.45 -8.82
C SER A 146 25.68 7.24 -7.95
N HIS A 147 25.97 6.03 -8.43
CA HIS A 147 25.69 4.77 -7.71
C HIS A 147 26.23 4.78 -6.25
N ASN A 148 27.34 5.46 -6.00
CA ASN A 148 27.89 5.61 -4.65
C ASN A 148 27.04 6.53 -3.76
N GLN A 149 26.44 7.59 -4.33
CA GLN A 149 25.56 8.50 -3.60
C GLN A 149 24.23 7.80 -3.27
N GLU A 150 23.70 7.00 -4.19
CA GLU A 150 22.52 6.17 -3.96
C GLU A 150 22.76 5.16 -2.82
N LEU A 151 23.92 4.50 -2.81
CA LEU A 151 24.27 3.53 -1.77
C LEU A 151 24.37 4.19 -0.39
N SER A 152 25.07 5.32 -0.29
CA SER A 152 25.19 6.07 0.98
C SER A 152 23.85 6.58 1.49
N LEU A 153 22.95 7.01 0.58
CA LEU A 153 21.60 7.43 0.95
C LEU A 153 20.75 6.25 1.42
N GLN A 154 20.88 5.07 0.80
CA GLN A 154 20.19 3.84 1.24
C GLN A 154 20.70 3.35 2.59
N GLU A 155 22.00 3.41 2.85
CA GLU A 155 22.59 3.06 4.14
C GLU A 155 22.16 4.02 5.26
N ALA A 156 22.19 5.34 5.01
CA ALA A 156 21.71 6.35 5.95
C ALA A 156 20.22 6.17 6.26
N ARG A 157 19.43 5.88 5.23
CA ARG A 157 18.02 5.51 5.35
C ARG A 157 17.85 4.29 6.26
N ASP A 158 18.55 3.20 6.00
CA ASP A 158 18.40 1.96 6.76
C ASP A 158 18.85 2.09 8.22
N ALA A 159 19.83 2.95 8.49
CA ALA A 159 20.23 3.33 9.85
C ALA A 159 19.14 4.14 10.57
N ALA A 160 18.49 5.08 9.88
CA ALA A 160 17.41 5.88 10.45
C ALA A 160 16.18 5.01 10.78
N PHE A 161 15.84 4.03 9.92
CA PHE A 161 14.77 3.07 10.18
C PHE A 161 15.01 2.15 11.37
N GLN A 162 16.26 1.78 11.65
CA GLN A 162 16.63 0.95 12.82
C GLN A 162 16.48 1.68 14.15
N THR A 163 16.39 3.02 14.13
CA THR A 163 16.25 3.86 15.33
C THR A 163 14.83 3.84 15.91
N GLY A 164 13.88 3.17 15.24
CA GLY A 164 12.50 3.01 15.73
C GLY A 164 11.60 4.21 15.43
N ASP A 165 12.01 5.07 14.51
CA ASP A 165 11.20 6.19 14.06
C ASP A 165 10.15 5.72 13.04
N HIS A 166 8.93 5.53 13.51
CA HIS A 166 7.78 5.12 12.70
C HIS A 166 7.16 6.26 11.88
N ASP A 167 7.58 7.50 12.14
CA ASP A 167 7.05 8.72 11.53
C ASP A 167 8.05 9.37 10.54
N GLY A 168 9.34 9.03 10.60
CA GLY A 168 10.38 9.51 9.67
C GLY A 168 10.91 10.91 9.99
N ILE A 169 10.49 11.50 11.11
CA ILE A 169 10.83 12.86 11.54
C ILE A 169 12.31 12.97 11.96
N ILE A 170 12.86 11.94 12.62
CA ILE A 170 14.26 11.86 13.03
C ILE A 170 15.17 11.64 11.81
N ALA A 171 14.70 10.86 10.82
CA ALA A 171 15.46 10.55 9.61
C ALA A 171 15.70 11.77 8.72
N TYR A 172 14.79 12.75 8.78
CA TYR A 172 14.84 13.95 7.94
C TYR A 172 15.64 15.11 8.58
N GLN A 173 16.09 14.94 9.83
CA GLN A 173 16.80 15.96 10.61
C GLN A 173 18.33 15.74 10.64
N VAL A 174 18.83 14.72 9.91
CA VAL A 174 20.25 14.41 9.71
C VAL A 174 20.73 15.03 8.42
#